data_AF-A0A7J3I255-F1
#
_entry.id   AF-A0A7J3I255-F1
#
_cell.length_a   1.000
_cell.length_b   1.000
_cell.length_c   1.000
_cell.angle_alpha   90.00
_cell.angle_beta   90.00
_cell.angle_gamma   90.00
#
_symmetry.space_group_name_H-M   'P 1'
#
loop_
_entity.id
_entity.type
_entity.pdbx_description
1 polymer ?
#
loop_
_entity_poly.entity_id
_entity_poly.type
_entity_poly.pdbx_seq_one_letter_code
_entity_poly.pdbx_strand_id
1 'polypeptide(L)'
;MEVDWNRIEEKWQRRWAESKVFEADPVPKGKRTGKKEKGLLVTFPYPYLNGRLHLGHAFTCLKADIYARVKRMQGFNVLFP
;
A
#
# COMPACT_ATOMS: atom_id res chain seq x y z
N MET A 1 -32.17 -2.83 1.49
CA MET A 1 -31.17 -3.53 2.32
C MET A 1 -30.06 -2.54 2.56
N GLU A 2 -29.84 -2.15 3.81
CA GLU A 2 -28.85 -1.12 4.16
C GLU A 2 -27.44 -1.74 4.18
N VAL A 3 -26.46 -1.04 3.61
CA VAL A 3 -25.09 -1.54 3.52
C VAL A 3 -24.32 -1.08 4.76
N ASP A 4 -23.84 -2.04 5.54
CA ASP A 4 -22.91 -1.79 6.64
C ASP A 4 -21.47 -1.70 6.10
N TRP A 5 -21.02 -0.47 5.85
CA TRP A 5 -19.68 -0.19 5.33
C TRP A 5 -18.58 -0.59 6.31
N ASN A 6 -18.77 -0.37 7.60
CA ASN A 6 -17.78 -0.70 8.64
C ASN A 6 -17.49 -2.21 8.65
N ARG A 7 -18.53 -3.02 8.59
CA ARG A 7 -18.38 -4.49 8.52
C ARG A 7 -17.65 -4.96 7.26
N ILE A 8 -17.87 -4.29 6.13
CA ILE A 8 -17.18 -4.61 4.87
C ILE A 8 -15.70 -4.22 4.95
N GLU A 9 -15.40 -3.04 5.50
CA GLU A 9 -14.02 -2.55 5.68
C GLU A 9 -13.22 -3.47 6.62
N GLU A 10 -13.75 -3.79 7.80
CA GLU A 10 -13.10 -4.67 8.77
C GLU A 10 -12.80 -6.05 8.18
N LYS A 11 -13.75 -6.61 7.42
CA LYS A 11 -13.56 -7.90 6.72
C LYS A 11 -12.34 -7.86 5.80
N TRP A 12 -12.18 -6.81 5.00
CA TRP A 12 -11.09 -6.71 4.03
C TRP A 12 -9.76 -6.35 4.68
N GLN A 13 -9.75 -5.42 5.64
CA GLN A 13 -8.56 -5.08 6.41
C GLN A 13 -7.97 -6.33 7.10
N ARG A 14 -8.82 -7.14 7.76
CA ARG A 14 -8.40 -8.41 8.37
C ARG A 14 -7.83 -9.38 7.34
N ARG A 15 -8.55 -9.61 6.24
CA ARG A 15 -8.09 -10.54 5.19
C ARG A 15 -6.76 -10.12 4.58
N TRP A 16 -6.54 -8.82 4.35
CA TRP A 16 -5.27 -8.30 3.83
C TRP A 16 -4.12 -8.44 4.82
N ALA A 17 -4.37 -8.22 6.11
CA ALA A 17 -3.38 -8.42 7.16
C ALA A 17 -2.98 -9.91 7.30
N GLU A 18 -3.95 -10.82 7.34
CA GLU A 18 -3.71 -12.27 7.43
C GLU A 18 -2.93 -12.81 6.24
N SER A 19 -3.23 -12.31 5.03
CA SER A 19 -2.57 -12.73 3.79
C SER A 19 -1.27 -11.99 3.50
N LYS A 20 -0.89 -10.99 4.32
CA LYS A 20 0.35 -10.21 4.19
C LYS A 20 0.55 -9.62 2.78
N VAL A 21 -0.53 -9.30 2.06
CA VAL A 21 -0.49 -8.89 0.63
C VAL A 21 0.24 -7.57 0.37
N PHE A 22 0.55 -6.80 1.41
CA PHE A 22 1.30 -5.55 1.34
C PHE A 22 2.75 -5.66 1.84
N GLU A 23 3.17 -6.83 2.33
CA GLU A 23 4.58 -7.11 2.62
C GLU A 23 5.32 -7.36 1.30
N ALA A 24 6.39 -6.59 1.05
CA ALA A 24 7.21 -6.72 -0.15
C ALA A 24 8.38 -7.68 0.09
N ASP A 25 8.66 -8.56 -0.88
CA ASP A 25 9.80 -9.46 -0.82
C ASP A 25 11.12 -8.74 -1.19
N PRO A 26 12.26 -9.06 -0.55
CA PRO A 26 13.55 -8.55 -1.01
C PRO A 26 13.86 -9.02 -2.43
N VAL A 27 14.21 -8.09 -3.34
CA VAL A 27 14.62 -8.45 -4.70
C VAL A 27 16.06 -8.98 -4.68
N PRO A 28 16.32 -10.24 -5.10
CA PRO A 28 17.66 -10.81 -5.09
C PRO A 28 18.64 -10.03 -6.00
N LYS A 29 19.88 -9.84 -5.54
CA LYS A 29 20.94 -9.26 -6.38
C LYS A 29 21.19 -10.20 -7.58
N GLY A 30 21.07 -9.67 -8.81
CA GLY A 30 21.44 -10.39 -10.05
C GLY A 30 20.29 -10.95 -10.90
N LYS A 31 19.04 -10.86 -10.45
CA LYS A 31 17.85 -11.22 -11.26
C LYS A 31 17.01 -9.96 -11.51
N ARG A 32 17.18 -9.35 -12.69
CA ARG A 32 16.47 -8.12 -13.11
C ARG A 32 15.92 -8.25 -14.53
N THR A 33 15.52 -9.45 -14.94
CA THR A 33 15.09 -9.75 -16.31
C THR A 33 13.57 -9.73 -16.49
N GLY A 34 12.77 -9.48 -15.44
CA GLY A 34 11.30 -9.37 -15.55
C GLY A 34 10.64 -8.14 -14.90
N LYS A 35 9.44 -7.74 -15.35
CA LYS A 35 8.58 -6.70 -14.71
C LYS A 35 8.29 -7.01 -13.23
N LYS A 36 8.13 -8.29 -12.88
CA LYS A 36 7.95 -8.78 -11.50
C LYS A 36 9.16 -8.54 -10.60
N GLU A 37 10.34 -8.34 -11.20
CA GLU A 37 11.61 -8.16 -10.49
C GLU A 37 12.01 -6.68 -10.36
N LYS A 38 11.18 -5.76 -10.88
CA LYS A 38 11.36 -4.32 -10.68
C LYS A 38 10.71 -3.94 -9.36
N GLY A 39 11.48 -3.97 -8.28
CA GLY A 39 11.09 -3.38 -7.01
C GLY A 39 10.67 -1.91 -7.21
N LEU A 40 9.53 -1.53 -6.64
CA LEU A 40 9.05 -0.16 -6.65
C LEU A 40 8.95 0.32 -5.20
N LEU A 41 9.72 1.34 -4.85
CA LEU A 41 9.60 2.03 -3.59
C LEU A 41 8.69 3.26 -3.78
N VAL A 42 7.61 3.30 -3.03
CA VAL A 42 6.73 4.48 -2.89
C VAL A 42 6.91 4.99 -1.48
N THR A 43 7.04 6.31 -1.30
CA THR A 43 7.15 6.91 0.03
C THR A 43 6.19 8.08 0.17
N PHE A 44 5.81 8.33 1.41
CA PHE A 44 5.11 9.54 1.84
C PHE A 44 5.97 10.20 2.92
N PRO A 45 6.21 11.52 2.87
CA PRO A 45 6.95 12.20 3.93
C PRO A 45 6.26 11.97 5.27
N TYR A 46 6.96 11.36 6.23
CA TYR A 46 6.39 11.09 7.54
C TYR A 46 5.95 12.41 8.19
N PRO A 47 4.73 12.46 8.76
CA PRO A 47 4.19 13.70 9.30
C PRO A 47 4.85 14.05 10.64
N TYR A 48 4.82 15.33 11.00
CA TYR A 48 5.17 15.74 12.36
C TYR A 48 4.13 15.20 13.34
N LEU A 49 4.60 14.64 14.46
CA LEU A 49 3.77 13.99 15.48
C LEU A 49 3.25 14.95 16.55
N ASN A 50 3.15 16.25 16.24
CA ASN A 50 2.67 17.28 17.16
C ASN A 50 1.15 17.44 17.16
N GLY A 51 0.41 16.59 16.44
CA GLY A 51 -1.04 16.64 16.35
C GLY A 51 -1.64 15.39 15.69
N ARG A 52 -2.97 15.40 15.53
CA ARG A 52 -3.68 14.34 14.80
C ARG A 52 -3.58 14.55 13.29
N LEU A 53 -3.60 13.45 12.55
CA LEU A 53 -3.68 13.50 11.08
C LEU A 53 -5.03 14.12 10.67
N HIS A 54 -4.96 15.25 9.97
CA HIS A 54 -6.12 15.90 9.34
C HIS A 54 -6.31 15.48 7.87
N LEU A 55 -7.42 15.89 7.26
CA LEU A 55 -7.82 15.51 5.90
C LEU A 55 -6.75 15.80 4.82
N GLY A 56 -5.89 16.80 5.04
CA GLY A 56 -4.77 17.11 4.12
C GLY A 56 -3.70 16.01 4.07
N HIS A 57 -3.44 15.35 5.21
CA HIS A 57 -2.58 14.17 5.25
C HIS A 57 -3.22 13.02 4.47
N ALA A 58 -4.51 12.77 4.69
CA ALA A 58 -5.26 11.75 3.97
C ALA A 58 -5.24 12.01 2.46
N PHE A 59 -5.51 13.23 2.02
CA PHE A 59 -5.47 13.62 0.61
C PHE A 59 -4.11 13.36 -0.05
N THR A 60 -3.01 13.67 0.65
CA THR A 60 -1.66 13.48 0.11
C THR A 60 -1.26 12.00 0.12
N CYS A 61 -1.49 11.29 1.22
CA CYS A 61 -1.17 9.87 1.37
C CYS A 61 -1.97 8.99 0.38
N LEU A 62 -3.24 9.33 0.12
CA LEU A 62 -4.10 8.60 -0.82
C LEU A 62 -3.51 8.54 -2.23
N LYS A 63 -2.82 9.59 -2.69
CA LYS A 63 -2.17 9.60 -4.00
C LYS A 63 -1.07 8.53 -4.10
N ALA A 64 -0.28 8.39 -3.03
CA ALA A 64 0.76 7.37 -2.93
C ALA A 64 0.14 5.95 -2.83
N ASP A 65 -0.89 5.77 -1.99
CA ASP A 65 -1.59 4.48 -1.82
C ASP A 65 -2.23 3.99 -3.14
N ILE A 66 -2.97 4.85 -3.85
CA ILE A 66 -3.58 4.51 -5.14
C ILE A 66 -2.50 4.09 -6.15
N TYR A 67 -1.42 4.87 -6.26
CA TYR A 67 -0.32 4.55 -7.16
C TYR A 67 0.34 3.21 -6.82
N ALA A 68 0.61 2.97 -5.53
CA ALA A 68 1.17 1.71 -5.04
C ALA A 68 0.28 0.51 -5.38
N ARG A 69 -1.04 0.63 -5.20
CA ARG A 69 -2.02 -0.42 -5.54
C ARG A 69 -2.07 -0.71 -7.04
N VAL A 70 -2.14 0.33 -7.87
CA VAL A 70 -2.13 0.17 -9.34
C VAL A 70 -0.85 -0.53 -9.79
N LYS A 71 0.30 -0.16 -9.24
CA LYS A 71 1.58 -0.79 -9.57
C LYS A 71 1.65 -2.24 -9.10
N ARG A 72 1.13 -2.54 -7.92
CA ARG A 72 1.01 -3.93 -7.43
C ARG A 72 0.14 -4.78 -8.36
N MET A 73 -0.99 -4.26 -8.83
CA MET A 73 -1.86 -4.93 -9.82
C MET A 73 -1.18 -5.11 -11.18
N GLN A 74 -0.27 -4.22 -11.56
CA GLN A 74 0.59 -4.36 -12.74
C GLN A 74 1.74 -5.36 -12.57
N GLY A 75 1.82 -6.03 -11.40
CA GLY A 75 2.81 -7.05 -11.10
C GLY A 75 4.15 -6.52 -10.58
N PHE A 76 4.24 -5.25 -10.18
CA PHE A 76 5.44 -4.72 -9.52
C PHE A 76 5.54 -5.24 -8.08
N ASN A 77 6.76 -5.47 -7.61
CA ASN A 77 7.03 -5.73 -6.20
C ASN A 77 7.09 -4.40 -5.45
N VAL A 78 5.95 -3.97 -4.88
CA VAL A 78 5.79 -2.63 -4.31
C VAL A 78 6.04 -2.62 -2.81
N LEU A 79 7.05 -1.84 -2.40
CA LEU A 79 7.29 -1.44 -1.02
C LEU A 79 6.72 -0.02 -0.81
N PHE A 80 5.70 0.08 0.04
CA PHE A 80 5.16 1.35 0.52
C PHE A 80 5.07 1.28 2.05
N PRO A 81 6.11 1.76 2.76
CA PRO A 81 6.17 1.73 4.22
C PRO A 81 5.36 2.85 4.86
#